data_AF-A0A0Q8LXT0-F1
#
_entry.id   AF-A0A0Q8LXT0-F1
#
_cell.length_a   1.000
_cell.length_b   1.000
_cell.length_c   1.000
_cell.angle_alpha   90.00
_cell.angle_beta   90.00
_cell.angle_gamma   90.00
#
_symmetry.space_group_name_H-M   'P 1'
#
loop_
_entity.id
_entity.type
_entity.pdbx_description
1 polymer ?
#
loop_
_entity_poly.entity_id
_entity_poly.type
_entity_poly.pdbx_seq_one_letter_code
_entity_poly.pdbx_strand_id
1 'polypeptide(L)'
;MTSPSAHRIGPLGIVFLSAVLVQTGILVAFLVGALLLSGAQVTAEGNANWEQVVPFPVFPVPAWLLTALASVALLAGAVWALTSRPADASVLTGAIGPAVAGAFASGFFLFAFGEGGALATEYLLPLGISAAAVLVVFVGSVVQGARAGRAERMPQARS
;
A
#
# COMPACT_ATOMS: atom_id res chain seq x y z
N MET A 1 -9.52 -35.94 -8.86
CA MET A 1 -9.36 -34.55 -9.32
C MET A 1 -10.14 -33.65 -8.37
N THR A 2 -9.50 -33.17 -7.30
CA THR A 2 -10.10 -32.18 -6.39
C THR A 2 -9.98 -30.81 -7.05
N SER A 3 -11.11 -30.16 -7.26
CA SER A 3 -11.16 -28.78 -7.76
C SER A 3 -10.28 -27.88 -6.87
N PRO A 4 -9.36 -27.07 -7.42
CA PRO A 4 -8.62 -26.10 -6.63
C PRO A 4 -9.65 -25.14 -6.05
N SER A 5 -9.94 -25.30 -4.76
CA SER A 5 -10.80 -24.37 -4.04
C SER A 5 -10.13 -23.01 -4.15
N ALA A 6 -10.73 -22.13 -4.96
CA ALA A 6 -10.24 -20.77 -5.14
C ALA A 6 -10.21 -20.11 -3.76
N HIS A 7 -9.01 -19.86 -3.24
CA HIS A 7 -8.83 -19.11 -1.99
C HIS A 7 -9.42 -17.72 -2.20
N ARG A 8 -10.64 -17.51 -1.68
CA ARG A 8 -11.33 -16.23 -1.78
C ARG A 8 -10.71 -15.26 -0.77
N ILE A 9 -10.37 -14.08 -1.25
CA ILE A 9 -9.99 -12.95 -0.40
C ILE A 9 -11.22 -12.58 0.44
N GLY A 10 -11.07 -12.66 1.77
CA GLY A 10 -12.12 -12.28 2.70
C GLY A 10 -12.40 -10.77 2.68
N PRO A 11 -13.48 -10.30 3.32
CA PRO A 11 -13.88 -8.89 3.31
C PRO A 11 -12.77 -7.95 3.81
N LEU A 12 -12.00 -8.35 4.84
CA LEU A 12 -10.88 -7.56 5.34
C LEU A 12 -9.75 -7.41 4.32
N GLY A 13 -9.46 -8.47 3.56
CA GLY A 13 -8.47 -8.42 2.49
C GLY A 13 -8.92 -7.52 1.34
N ILE A 14 -10.23 -7.51 1.02
CA ILE A 14 -10.78 -6.57 0.02
C ILE A 14 -10.62 -5.14 0.52
N VAL A 15 -11.02 -4.82 1.75
CA VAL A 15 -10.87 -3.47 2.32
C VAL A 15 -9.41 -3.02 2.32
N PHE A 16 -8.50 -3.91 2.75
CA PHE A 16 -7.07 -3.67 2.72
C PHE A 16 -6.58 -3.32 1.30
N LEU A 17 -6.86 -4.20 0.33
CA LEU A 17 -6.42 -4.04 -1.05
C LEU A 17 -7.03 -2.79 -1.69
N SER A 18 -8.31 -2.52 -1.45
CA SER A 18 -8.97 -1.30 -1.93
C SER A 18 -8.27 -0.05 -1.41
N ALA A 19 -7.94 0.02 -0.12
CA ALA A 19 -7.29 1.19 0.45
C ALA A 19 -5.90 1.46 -0.20
N VAL A 20 -5.06 0.43 -0.32
CA VAL A 20 -3.72 0.58 -0.92
C VAL A 20 -3.76 0.81 -2.43
N LEU A 21 -4.73 0.22 -3.14
CA LEU A 21 -4.92 0.42 -4.57
C LEU A 21 -5.49 1.80 -4.89
N VAL A 22 -6.41 2.33 -4.07
CA VAL A 22 -6.89 3.72 -4.21
C VAL A 22 -5.74 4.69 -4.02
N GLN A 23 -4.91 4.49 -2.99
CA GLN A 23 -3.74 5.32 -2.74
C GLN A 23 -2.75 5.30 -3.94
N THR A 24 -2.50 4.11 -4.50
CA THR A 24 -1.67 3.95 -5.70
C THR A 24 -2.32 4.59 -6.93
N GLY A 25 -3.64 4.46 -7.08
CA GLY A 25 -4.41 5.05 -8.17
C GLY A 25 -4.37 6.58 -8.15
N ILE A 26 -4.41 7.19 -6.96
CA ILE A 26 -4.24 8.65 -6.79
C ILE A 26 -2.87 9.09 -7.31
N LEU A 27 -1.79 8.36 -6.98
CA LEU A 27 -0.45 8.64 -7.51
C LEU A 27 -0.43 8.53 -9.04
N VAL A 28 -0.96 7.45 -9.61
CA VAL A 28 -0.97 7.27 -11.07
C VAL A 28 -1.74 8.40 -11.77
N ALA A 29 -2.93 8.75 -11.26
CA ALA A 29 -3.70 9.86 -11.78
C ALA A 29 -2.95 11.19 -11.68
N PHE A 30 -2.23 11.43 -10.57
CA PHE A 30 -1.41 12.62 -10.38
C PHE A 30 -0.26 12.67 -11.38
N LEU A 31 0.48 11.58 -11.56
CA LEU A 31 1.59 11.50 -12.51
C LEU A 31 1.14 11.68 -13.96
N VAL A 32 0.04 11.04 -14.36
CA VAL A 32 -0.53 11.21 -15.69
C VAL A 32 -1.00 12.65 -15.90
N GLY A 33 -1.67 13.25 -14.91
CA GLY A 33 -2.06 14.66 -14.95
C GLY A 33 -0.85 15.58 -15.06
N ALA A 34 0.18 15.37 -14.25
CA ALA A 34 1.41 16.16 -14.26
C ALA A 34 2.13 16.07 -15.61
N LEU A 35 2.20 14.88 -16.19
CA LEU A 35 2.74 14.64 -17.53
C LEU A 35 1.95 15.43 -18.59
N LEU A 36 0.63 15.27 -18.62
CA LEU A 36 -0.19 15.83 -19.70
C LEU A 36 -0.40 17.35 -19.58
N LEU A 37 -0.48 17.88 -18.36
CA LEU A 37 -0.97 19.24 -18.11
C LEU A 37 0.10 20.17 -17.51
N SER A 38 1.03 19.64 -16.72
CA SER A 38 2.00 20.45 -15.95
C SER A 38 3.44 20.29 -16.44
N GLY A 39 3.64 19.90 -17.70
CA GLY A 39 4.99 19.82 -18.26
C GLY A 39 5.86 18.72 -17.63
N ALA A 40 5.25 17.67 -17.08
CA ALA A 40 5.89 16.66 -16.22
C ALA A 40 6.57 17.20 -14.96
N GLN A 41 6.19 18.39 -14.49
CA GLN A 41 6.62 18.90 -13.20
C GLN A 41 5.95 18.10 -12.08
N VAL A 42 6.75 17.57 -11.15
CA VAL A 42 6.28 16.74 -10.03
C VAL A 42 6.62 17.30 -8.64
N THR A 43 7.42 18.35 -8.57
CA THR A 43 7.79 19.08 -7.34
C THR A 43 7.63 20.59 -7.59
N ALA A 44 7.46 21.36 -6.51
CA ALA A 44 7.28 22.81 -6.62
C ALA A 44 8.56 23.52 -7.14
N GLU A 45 9.74 23.02 -6.76
CA GLU A 45 11.03 23.58 -7.17
C GLU A 45 11.50 23.08 -8.54
N GLY A 46 10.87 22.03 -9.07
CA GLY A 46 11.23 21.45 -10.37
C GLY A 46 10.82 22.33 -11.55
N ASN A 47 11.66 22.41 -12.57
CA ASN A 47 11.27 23.07 -13.82
C ASN A 47 10.36 22.16 -14.66
N ALA A 48 9.44 22.77 -15.40
CA ALA A 48 8.67 22.08 -16.42
C ALA A 48 9.57 21.64 -17.58
N ASN A 49 9.38 20.42 -18.08
CA ASN A 49 10.12 19.89 -19.22
C ASN A 49 9.55 20.38 -20.57
N TRP A 50 8.29 20.81 -20.58
CA TRP A 50 7.61 21.42 -21.73
C TRP A 50 6.57 22.43 -21.27
N GLU A 51 5.96 23.13 -22.22
CA GLU A 51 4.95 24.15 -21.97
C GLU A 51 3.79 23.60 -21.11
N GLN A 52 3.44 24.36 -20.07
CA GLN A 52 2.39 23.98 -19.13
C GLN A 52 1.05 24.50 -19.61
N VAL A 53 0.06 23.62 -19.61
CA VAL A 53 -1.35 24.01 -19.78
C VAL A 53 -1.94 24.42 -18.43
N VAL A 54 -1.55 23.72 -17.36
CA VAL A 54 -1.95 23.99 -15.97
C VAL A 54 -0.69 24.04 -15.10
N PRO A 55 -0.48 25.12 -14.32
CA PRO A 55 0.67 25.21 -13.44
C PRO A 55 0.64 24.13 -12.36
N PHE A 56 1.82 23.70 -11.92
CA PHE A 56 1.93 22.74 -10.82
C PHE A 56 1.37 23.33 -9.50
N PRO A 57 0.67 22.54 -8.66
CA PRO A 57 0.28 21.14 -8.89
C PRO A 57 -0.96 21.01 -9.77
N VAL A 58 -1.01 19.93 -10.57
CA VAL A 58 -2.14 19.66 -11.47
C VAL A 58 -3.47 19.51 -10.71
N PHE A 59 -3.43 18.88 -9.54
CA PHE A 59 -4.47 18.95 -8.52
C PHE A 59 -3.85 18.73 -7.14
N PRO A 60 -4.37 19.39 -6.09
CA PRO A 60 -3.89 19.18 -4.73
C PRO A 60 -4.31 17.80 -4.21
N VAL A 61 -3.37 17.06 -3.61
CA VAL A 61 -3.64 15.78 -2.94
C VAL A 61 -3.53 16.00 -1.43
N PRO A 62 -4.64 16.05 -0.68
CA PRO A 62 -4.57 16.37 0.74
C PRO A 62 -3.90 15.26 1.56
N ALA A 63 -2.97 15.60 2.46
CA ALA A 63 -2.28 14.65 3.33
C ALA A 63 -3.24 13.84 4.23
N TRP A 64 -4.34 14.45 4.68
CA TRP A 64 -5.36 13.76 5.50
C TRP A 64 -6.02 12.60 4.76
N LEU A 65 -6.19 12.71 3.43
CA LEU A 65 -6.78 11.65 2.61
C LEU A 65 -5.85 10.43 2.56
N LEU A 66 -4.56 10.68 2.33
CA LEU A 66 -3.53 9.63 2.34
C LEU A 66 -3.43 8.98 3.73
N THR A 67 -3.54 9.77 4.78
CA THR A 67 -3.50 9.28 6.16
C THR A 67 -4.70 8.38 6.44
N ALA A 68 -5.91 8.80 6.06
CA ALA A 68 -7.12 7.99 6.22
C ALA A 68 -7.01 6.65 5.47
N LEU A 69 -6.57 6.65 4.21
CA LEU A 69 -6.38 5.43 3.42
C LEU A 69 -5.32 4.51 4.05
N ALA A 70 -4.16 5.06 4.44
CA ALA A 70 -3.10 4.31 5.10
C ALA A 70 -3.57 3.71 6.43
N SER A 71 -4.33 4.45 7.23
CA SER A 71 -4.89 3.96 8.51
C SER A 71 -5.90 2.84 8.29
N VAL A 72 -6.79 2.96 7.30
CA VAL A 72 -7.73 1.89 6.93
C VAL A 72 -6.97 0.64 6.50
N ALA A 73 -5.94 0.79 5.66
CA ALA A 73 -5.08 -0.32 5.24
C ALA A 73 -4.37 -0.95 6.45
N LEU A 74 -3.77 -0.17 7.35
CA LEU A 74 -3.09 -0.69 8.53
C LEU A 74 -4.04 -1.49 9.43
N LEU A 75 -5.22 -0.93 9.74
CA LEU A 75 -6.19 -1.58 10.62
C LEU A 75 -6.77 -2.85 9.97
N ALA A 76 -7.20 -2.76 8.71
CA ALA A 76 -7.73 -3.93 7.99
C ALA A 76 -6.65 -5.01 7.84
N GLY A 77 -5.42 -4.63 7.49
CA GLY A 77 -4.28 -5.55 7.37
C GLY A 77 -3.91 -6.22 8.68
N ALA A 78 -3.93 -5.49 9.80
CA ALA A 78 -3.66 -6.03 11.12
C ALA A 78 -4.72 -7.04 11.55
N VAL A 79 -6.00 -6.68 11.46
CA VAL A 79 -7.09 -7.60 11.80
C VAL A 79 -7.07 -8.81 10.86
N TRP A 80 -6.82 -8.60 9.56
CA TRP A 80 -6.74 -9.68 8.59
C TRP A 80 -5.59 -10.65 8.92
N ALA A 81 -4.38 -10.15 9.16
CA ALA A 81 -3.23 -10.98 9.52
C ALA A 81 -3.46 -11.79 10.80
N LEU A 82 -4.10 -11.16 11.81
CA LEU A 82 -4.42 -11.80 13.10
C LEU A 82 -5.49 -12.88 13.00
N THR A 83 -6.50 -12.69 12.15
CA THR A 83 -7.63 -13.61 12.00
C THR A 83 -7.42 -14.67 10.91
N SER A 84 -6.39 -14.51 10.07
CA SER A 84 -6.09 -15.45 8.99
C SER A 84 -5.68 -16.83 9.52
N ARG A 85 -5.98 -17.86 8.75
CA ARG A 85 -5.53 -19.23 9.04
C ARG A 85 -4.18 -19.50 8.39
N PRO A 86 -3.41 -20.51 8.84
CA PRO A 86 -2.15 -20.88 8.19
C PRO A 86 -2.29 -21.20 6.69
N ALA A 87 -3.45 -21.73 6.27
CA ALA A 87 -3.75 -22.00 4.87
C ALA A 87 -3.83 -20.72 4.00
N ASP A 88 -4.06 -19.55 4.59
CA ASP A 88 -4.22 -18.28 3.88
C ASP A 88 -2.87 -17.55 3.64
N ALA A 89 -1.74 -18.16 4.01
CA ALA A 89 -0.42 -17.53 3.94
C ALA A 89 -0.05 -17.05 2.53
N SER A 90 -0.45 -17.77 1.49
CA SER A 90 -0.20 -17.38 0.09
C SER A 90 -0.98 -16.13 -0.30
N VAL A 91 -2.20 -15.96 0.21
CA VAL A 91 -3.06 -14.80 -0.05
C VAL A 91 -2.48 -13.55 0.63
N LEU A 92 -2.05 -13.66 1.89
CA LEU A 92 -1.35 -12.58 2.60
C LEU A 92 -0.04 -12.20 1.90
N THR A 93 0.71 -13.19 1.40
CA THR A 93 1.95 -12.94 0.66
C THR A 93 1.68 -12.17 -0.62
N GLY A 94 0.61 -12.49 -1.35
CA GLY A 94 0.18 -11.75 -2.54
C GLY A 94 -0.19 -10.29 -2.27
N ALA A 95 -0.58 -9.95 -1.03
CA ALA A 95 -0.93 -8.58 -0.65
C ALA A 95 0.29 -7.68 -0.36
N ILE A 96 1.50 -8.24 -0.27
CA ILE A 96 2.73 -7.46 0.00
C ILE A 96 3.01 -6.48 -1.15
N GLY A 97 2.89 -6.92 -2.41
CA GLY A 97 3.15 -6.07 -3.58
C GLY A 97 2.28 -4.80 -3.58
N PRO A 98 0.95 -4.92 -3.49
CA PRO A 98 0.05 -3.77 -3.36
C PRO A 98 0.35 -2.89 -2.14
N ALA A 99 0.71 -3.48 -0.99
CA ALA A 99 1.07 -2.73 0.21
C ALA A 99 2.31 -1.85 -0.03
N VAL A 100 3.34 -2.43 -0.66
CA VAL A 100 4.58 -1.73 -1.01
C VAL A 100 4.30 -0.62 -2.02
N ALA A 101 3.48 -0.87 -3.05
CA ALA A 101 3.07 0.15 -4.02
C ALA A 101 2.36 1.34 -3.34
N GLY A 102 1.48 1.07 -2.36
CA GLY A 102 0.85 2.11 -1.54
C GLY A 102 1.87 2.92 -0.74
N ALA A 103 2.82 2.26 -0.06
CA ALA A 103 3.89 2.95 0.68
C ALA A 103 4.77 3.81 -0.24
N PHE A 104 5.11 3.33 -1.43
CA PHE A 104 5.80 4.12 -2.45
C PHE A 104 4.98 5.34 -2.87
N ALA A 105 3.66 5.21 -3.02
CA ALA A 105 2.80 6.34 -3.33
C ALA A 105 2.84 7.43 -2.23
N SER A 106 2.79 7.05 -0.95
CA SER A 106 2.97 8.01 0.14
C SER A 106 4.36 8.65 0.13
N GLY A 107 5.41 7.86 -0.13
CA GLY A 107 6.78 8.36 -0.22
C GLY A 107 6.96 9.35 -1.36
N PHE A 108 6.32 9.10 -2.51
CA PHE A 108 6.30 10.03 -3.62
C PHE A 108 5.62 11.35 -3.25
N PHE A 109 4.48 11.32 -2.57
CA PHE A 109 3.80 12.57 -2.17
C PHE A 109 4.57 13.35 -1.11
N LEU A 110 5.28 12.67 -0.20
CA LEU A 110 6.24 13.32 0.68
C LEU A 110 7.37 13.99 -0.13
N PHE A 111 7.90 13.32 -1.14
CA PHE A 111 8.91 13.92 -2.01
C PHE A 111 8.37 15.12 -2.81
N ALA A 112 7.18 14.98 -3.41
CA ALA A 112 6.56 15.98 -4.26
C ALA A 112 6.11 17.26 -3.52
N PHE A 113 5.68 17.12 -2.26
CA PHE A 113 5.05 18.20 -1.48
C PHE A 113 5.73 18.49 -0.14
N GLY A 114 6.76 17.72 0.25
CA GLY A 114 7.45 17.87 1.53
C GLY A 114 8.57 18.92 1.52
N GLU A 115 8.82 19.58 0.40
CA GLU A 115 9.75 20.70 0.31
C GLU A 115 9.08 21.95 0.93
N GLY A 116 9.27 22.19 2.24
CA GLY A 116 8.78 23.42 2.89
C GLY A 116 8.33 23.34 4.36
N GLY A 117 9.13 22.76 5.26
CA GLY A 117 8.84 22.84 6.70
C GLY A 117 7.61 22.04 7.14
N ALA A 118 6.60 22.68 7.76
CA ALA A 118 5.46 22.01 8.40
C ALA A 118 4.71 21.00 7.48
N LEU A 119 4.65 21.24 6.17
CA LEU A 119 4.03 20.32 5.21
C LEU A 119 4.75 18.97 5.10
N ALA A 120 6.08 18.93 5.31
CA ALA A 120 6.83 17.67 5.35
C ALA A 120 6.31 16.74 6.45
N THR A 121 5.95 17.30 7.61
CA THR A 121 5.41 16.51 8.73
C THR A 121 4.04 15.93 8.44
N GLU A 122 3.23 16.60 7.61
CA GLU A 122 1.91 16.12 7.21
C GLU A 122 1.99 14.89 6.30
N TYR A 123 2.99 14.81 5.42
CA TYR A 123 3.19 13.66 4.52
C TYR A 123 4.09 12.56 5.11
N LEU A 124 4.83 12.83 6.17
CA LEU A 124 5.58 11.80 6.90
C LEU A 124 4.64 10.79 7.60
N LEU A 125 3.52 11.28 8.15
CA LEU A 125 2.56 10.43 8.85
C LEU A 125 1.95 9.33 7.95
N PRO A 126 1.35 9.63 6.77
CA PRO A 126 0.81 8.59 5.90
C PRO A 126 1.89 7.61 5.42
N LEU A 127 3.11 8.08 5.15
CA LEU A 127 4.23 7.19 4.81
C LEU A 127 4.55 6.21 5.94
N GLY A 128 4.67 6.71 7.18
CA GLY A 128 4.93 5.85 8.35
C GLY A 128 3.84 4.81 8.56
N ILE A 129 2.57 5.19 8.39
CA ILE A 129 1.42 4.28 8.52
C ILE A 129 1.41 3.24 7.39
N SER A 130 1.66 3.65 6.14
CA SER A 130 1.76 2.70 5.01
C SER A 130 2.93 1.73 5.18
N ALA A 131 4.08 2.18 5.68
CA ALA A 131 5.21 1.32 5.99
C ALA A 131 4.85 0.31 7.11
N ALA A 132 4.13 0.75 8.15
CA ALA A 132 3.62 -0.15 9.18
C ALA A 132 2.65 -1.19 8.59
N ALA A 133 1.78 -0.80 7.66
CA ALA A 133 0.85 -1.72 6.99
C ALA A 133 1.60 -2.80 6.17
N VAL A 134 2.69 -2.42 5.47
CA VAL A 134 3.59 -3.36 4.79
C VAL A 134 4.19 -4.35 5.79
N LEU A 135 4.73 -3.86 6.90
CA LEU A 135 5.33 -4.71 7.93
C LEU A 135 4.30 -5.69 8.52
N VAL A 136 3.09 -5.23 8.79
CA VAL A 136 2.01 -6.07 9.33
C VAL A 136 1.67 -7.22 8.39
N VAL A 137 1.49 -6.96 7.10
CA VAL A 137 1.18 -8.00 6.12
C VAL A 137 2.38 -8.93 5.93
N PHE A 138 3.60 -8.39 5.87
CA PHE A 138 4.82 -9.20 5.77
C PHE A 138 4.99 -10.14 6.95
N VAL A 139 4.91 -9.63 8.19
CA VAL A 139 5.00 -10.43 9.41
C VAL A 139 3.86 -11.43 9.47
N GLY A 140 2.64 -11.02 9.12
CA GLY A 140 1.48 -11.91 9.00
C GLY A 140 1.76 -13.10 8.08
N SER A 141 2.26 -12.84 6.87
CA SER A 141 2.63 -13.88 5.91
C SER A 141 3.69 -14.84 6.46
N VAL A 142 4.75 -14.31 7.07
CA VAL A 142 5.85 -15.12 7.65
C VAL A 142 5.35 -16.00 8.79
N VAL A 143 4.57 -15.43 9.73
CA VAL A 143 4.04 -16.16 10.88
C VAL A 143 3.10 -17.27 10.44
N GLN A 144 2.20 -16.99 9.49
CA GLN A 144 1.25 -17.99 9.02
C GLN A 144 1.92 -19.08 8.18
N GLY A 145 2.91 -18.73 7.36
CA GLY A 145 3.74 -19.71 6.64
C GLY A 145 4.52 -20.62 7.58
N ALA A 146 5.11 -20.06 8.65
CA ALA A 146 5.80 -20.85 9.67
C ALA A 146 4.86 -21.80 10.43
N ARG A 147 3.62 -21.38 10.69
CA ARG A 147 2.59 -22.22 11.32
C ARG A 147 2.16 -23.37 10.41
N ALA A 148 1.97 -23.10 9.11
CA ALA A 148 1.62 -24.13 8.13
C ALA A 148 2.72 -25.20 8.04
N GLY A 149 3.98 -24.80 7.91
CA GLY A 149 5.10 -25.75 7.83
C GLY A 149 5.32 -26.58 9.10
N ARG A 150 4.94 -26.08 10.29
CA ARG A 150 4.97 -26.89 11.53
C ARG A 150 3.88 -27.95 11.55
N ALA A 151 2.69 -27.61 11.08
CA ALA A 151 1.57 -28.55 11.03
C ALA A 151 1.84 -29.73 10.09
N GLU A 152 2.61 -29.53 9.03
CA GLU A 152 2.99 -30.58 8.07
C GLU A 152 4.11 -31.52 8.57
N ARG A 153 4.97 -31.05 9.49
CA ARG A 153 6.09 -31.85 10.04
C ARG A 153 5.68 -32.80 11.16
N MET A 154 4.65 -32.47 11.94
CA MET A 154 4.17 -33.32 13.04
C MET A 154 3.54 -34.66 12.62
N PRO A 155 2.84 -34.77 11.47
CA PRO A 155 2.35 -36.04 10.93
C PRO A 155 3.46 -37.04 10.60
N GLN A 156 4.61 -36.57 10.08
CA GLN A 156 5.71 -37.44 9.64
C GLN A 156 6.56 -38.00 10.79
N ALA A 157 6.50 -37.39 11.97
CA ALA A 157 7.23 -37.89 13.15
C ALA A 157 6.50 -39.03 13.90
N ARG A 158 5.29 -39.43 13.44
CA ARG A 158 4.47 -40.49 14.06
C ARG A 158 4.25 -41.71 13.15
N SER A 159 4.89 -41.76 11.98
CA SER A 159 4.91 -42.91 11.07
C SER A 159 6.27 -43.60 11.12
#